data_AF-A0A329TJX0-F1
#
_entry.id   AF-A0A329TJX0-F1
#
_cell.length_a   1.000
_cell.length_b   1.000
_cell.length_c   1.000
_cell.angle_alpha   90.00
_cell.angle_beta   90.00
_cell.angle_gamma   90.00
#
_symmetry.space_group_name_H-M   'P 1'
#
loop_
_entity.id
_entity.type
_entity.pdbx_description
1 polymer ?
#
loop_
_entity_poly.entity_id
_entity_poly.type
_entity_poly.pdbx_seq_one_letter_code
_entity_poly.pdbx_strand_id
1 'polypeptide(L)'
;MCYIELKNDKYETLEDLKHLLQYILRLDKTAEDSQRANTITNTLAGCQPAMIPNEYLCDPSAVYNLMLFEVRRRQKGTTQFAKHRIVSFAVTDCILPQDVVSLAERIASIYAKNGFITAYGIHADRFNVHIHFAVCAVSFQTQNMFHIQWEAERKMLVAVTNQWKSEFDEILQNNIQMRQSGEAALYGDDIVRYGSVPITAKGQMVQNRRAKIGK
;
A
#
# COMPACT_ATOMS: atom_id res chain seq x y z
N MET A 1 -11.13 -9.63 7.30
CA MET A 1 -9.80 -10.26 7.05
C MET A 1 -9.16 -9.52 5.87
N CYS A 2 -8.00 -8.91 6.08
CA CYS A 2 -7.26 -8.20 5.04
C CYS A 2 -6.76 -9.18 3.96
N TYR A 3 -6.60 -8.69 2.74
CA TYR A 3 -6.04 -9.45 1.63
C TYR A 3 -4.61 -8.98 1.36
N ILE A 4 -3.66 -9.91 1.38
CA ILE A 4 -2.25 -9.64 1.11
C ILE A 4 -1.85 -10.38 -0.15
N GLU A 5 -1.30 -9.65 -1.11
CA GLU A 5 -0.80 -10.16 -2.38
C GLU A 5 0.69 -9.89 -2.52
N LEU A 6 1.48 -10.95 -2.63
CA LEU A 6 2.88 -10.88 -3.03
C LEU A 6 2.93 -11.10 -4.54
N LYS A 7 3.01 -10.00 -5.31
CA LYS A 7 3.08 -10.14 -6.76
C LYS A 7 4.39 -10.79 -7.18
N ASN A 8 4.29 -11.68 -8.16
CA ASN A 8 5.41 -12.33 -8.84
C ASN A 8 5.71 -11.68 -10.19
N ASP A 9 5.24 -10.45 -10.42
CA ASP A 9 5.55 -9.66 -11.61
C ASP A 9 7.07 -9.46 -11.72
N LYS A 10 7.56 -9.58 -12.94
CA LYS A 10 8.95 -9.38 -13.32
C LYS A 10 9.19 -7.88 -13.55
N TYR A 11 10.10 -7.30 -12.78
CA TYR A 11 10.52 -5.91 -12.92
C TYR A 11 12.02 -5.95 -13.24
N GLU A 12 12.35 -6.27 -14.48
CA GLU A 12 13.72 -6.64 -14.88
C GLU A 12 14.42 -5.49 -15.62
N THR A 13 13.68 -4.45 -16.00
CA THR A 13 14.19 -3.30 -16.74
C THR A 13 14.05 -1.98 -15.97
N LEU A 14 14.78 -0.96 -16.44
CA LEU A 14 14.66 0.42 -15.95
C LEU A 14 13.24 0.97 -16.13
N GLU A 15 12.63 0.66 -17.26
CA GLU A 15 11.28 1.15 -17.58
C GLU A 15 10.23 0.47 -16.69
N ASP A 16 10.40 -0.81 -16.36
CA ASP A 16 9.51 -1.51 -15.42
C ASP A 16 9.53 -0.85 -14.04
N LEU A 17 10.72 -0.52 -13.53
CA LEU A 17 10.87 0.14 -12.23
C LEU A 17 10.24 1.53 -12.24
N LYS A 18 10.49 2.30 -13.30
CA LYS A 18 9.94 3.64 -13.48
C LYS A 18 8.41 3.63 -13.55
N HIS A 19 7.84 2.76 -14.37
CA HIS A 19 6.39 2.59 -14.49
C HIS A 19 5.76 2.13 -13.17
N LEU A 20 6.41 1.21 -12.45
CA LEU A 20 5.93 0.77 -11.14
C LEU A 20 5.83 1.94 -10.16
N LEU A 21 6.89 2.76 -10.06
CA LEU A 21 6.92 3.89 -9.13
C LEU A 21 5.95 5.00 -9.53
N GLN A 22 5.83 5.31 -10.83
CA GLN A 22 4.81 6.23 -11.35
C GLN A 22 3.38 5.74 -11.06
N TYR A 23 3.15 4.43 -11.13
CA TYR A 23 1.86 3.84 -10.78
C TYR A 23 1.58 3.93 -9.28
N ILE A 24 2.54 3.57 -8.43
CA ILE A 24 2.35 3.51 -6.97
C ILE A 24 2.20 4.91 -6.38
N LEU A 25 3.04 5.85 -6.78
CA LEU A 25 3.12 7.19 -6.17
C LEU A 25 2.13 8.20 -6.78
N ARG A 26 1.19 7.74 -7.62
CA ARG A 26 0.15 8.57 -8.24
C ARG A 26 -0.92 8.99 -7.22
N LEU A 27 -1.01 10.29 -6.94
CA LEU A 27 -1.94 10.85 -5.95
C LEU A 27 -3.40 10.93 -6.45
N ASP A 28 -3.60 11.02 -7.76
CA ASP A 28 -4.92 11.05 -8.43
C ASP A 28 -5.76 9.79 -8.16
N LYS A 29 -5.10 8.63 -7.98
CA LYS A 29 -5.72 7.34 -7.62
C LYS A 29 -6.38 7.32 -6.24
N THR A 30 -6.28 8.43 -5.52
CA THR A 30 -6.96 8.64 -4.26
C THR A 30 -7.76 9.94 -4.26
N ALA A 31 -7.32 10.97 -4.97
CA ALA A 31 -8.00 12.26 -5.06
C ALA A 31 -9.25 12.26 -5.95
N GLU A 32 -9.33 11.42 -6.99
CA GLU A 32 -10.50 11.33 -7.89
C GLU A 32 -11.59 10.38 -7.37
N ASP A 33 -11.68 10.21 -6.05
CA ASP A 33 -12.77 9.47 -5.45
C ASP A 33 -14.04 10.33 -5.39
N SER A 34 -14.75 10.39 -6.52
CA SER A 34 -16.03 11.10 -6.66
C SER A 34 -17.11 10.65 -5.66
N GLN A 35 -16.95 9.50 -5.00
CA GLN A 35 -17.87 9.00 -3.97
C GLN A 35 -17.48 9.46 -2.56
N ARG A 36 -16.17 9.70 -2.31
CA ARG A 36 -15.61 10.05 -1.01
C ARG A 36 -15.06 11.47 -1.04
N ALA A 37 -15.96 12.43 -1.26
CA ALA A 37 -15.60 13.84 -1.38
C ALA A 37 -14.96 14.38 -0.09
N ASN A 38 -13.80 15.02 -0.23
CA ASN A 38 -13.22 15.98 0.72
C ASN A 38 -12.70 15.47 2.08
N THR A 39 -11.79 14.50 2.13
CA THR A 39 -11.05 14.22 3.39
C THR A 39 -9.61 13.74 3.18
N ILE A 40 -8.89 14.30 2.20
CA ILE A 40 -7.46 13.99 2.02
C ILE A 40 -6.63 15.17 2.52
N THR A 41 -6.16 15.07 3.76
CA THR A 41 -5.28 16.08 4.38
C THR A 41 -3.82 15.61 4.51
N ASN A 42 -3.55 14.33 4.28
CA ASN A 42 -2.25 13.70 4.51
C ASN A 42 -1.61 13.21 3.22
N THR A 43 -0.27 13.16 3.17
CA THR A 43 0.49 12.55 2.08
C THR A 43 0.22 11.04 2.06
N LEU A 44 -0.44 10.54 1.01
CA LEU A 44 -0.84 9.14 0.86
C LEU A 44 0.19 8.25 0.15
N ALA A 45 1.38 8.79 -0.05
CA ALA A 45 2.49 8.14 -0.72
C ALA A 45 3.79 8.55 -0.03
N GLY A 46 4.78 7.67 -0.05
CA GLY A 46 6.05 7.94 0.60
C GLY A 46 7.10 6.89 0.31
N CYS A 47 8.28 7.07 0.91
CA CYS A 47 9.41 6.20 0.76
C CYS A 47 10.15 6.05 2.09
N GLN A 48 10.58 4.83 2.40
CA GLN A 48 11.43 4.53 3.55
C GLN A 48 12.63 3.66 3.12
N PRO A 49 13.82 3.82 3.72
CA PRO A 49 14.18 4.89 4.64
C PRO A 49 14.19 6.27 3.95
N ALA A 50 14.01 7.33 4.73
CA ALA A 50 14.09 8.72 4.25
C ALA A 50 15.56 9.11 3.94
N MET A 51 16.09 8.64 2.81
CA MET A 51 17.46 8.91 2.33
C MET A 51 17.54 10.11 1.38
N ILE A 52 16.41 10.76 1.12
CA ILE A 52 16.26 11.96 0.31
C ILE A 52 15.43 12.99 1.10
N PRO A 53 15.47 14.29 0.77
CA PRO A 53 14.67 15.29 1.46
C PRO A 53 13.17 14.94 1.45
N ASN A 54 12.46 15.31 2.51
CA ASN A 54 11.10 14.85 2.77
C ASN A 54 10.12 15.21 1.66
N GLU A 55 10.29 16.37 1.03
CA GLU A 55 9.48 16.85 -0.09
C GLU A 55 9.58 15.96 -1.34
N TYR A 56 10.61 15.12 -1.45
CA TYR A 56 10.82 14.20 -2.57
C TYR A 56 10.42 12.75 -2.27
N LEU A 57 9.98 12.44 -1.04
CA LEU A 57 9.65 11.06 -0.65
C LEU A 57 8.41 10.50 -1.38
N CYS A 58 7.57 11.37 -1.93
CA CYS A 58 6.45 11.01 -2.79
C CYS A 58 6.69 11.30 -4.28
N ASP A 59 7.85 11.85 -4.66
CA ASP A 59 8.18 12.13 -6.06
C ASP A 59 8.65 10.85 -6.78
N PRO A 60 7.93 10.38 -7.83
CA PRO A 60 8.30 9.15 -8.52
C PRO A 60 9.70 9.16 -9.11
N SER A 61 10.18 10.32 -9.58
CA SER A 61 11.49 10.44 -10.24
C SER A 61 12.62 10.38 -9.22
N ALA A 62 12.49 11.04 -8.08
CA ALA A 62 13.45 11.04 -7.00
C ALA A 62 13.57 9.65 -6.38
N VAL A 63 12.45 9.00 -6.08
CA VAL A 63 12.43 7.63 -5.56
C VAL A 63 12.98 6.63 -6.58
N TYR A 64 12.69 6.82 -7.87
CA TYR A 64 13.29 6.03 -8.95
C TYR A 64 14.80 6.15 -8.96
N ASN A 65 15.33 7.38 -8.92
CA ASN A 65 16.77 7.62 -8.92
C ASN A 65 17.45 7.02 -7.68
N LEU A 66 16.79 7.08 -6.52
CA LEU A 66 17.26 6.47 -5.28
C LEU A 66 17.36 4.94 -5.41
N MET A 67 16.31 4.26 -5.90
CA MET A 67 16.35 2.81 -6.11
C MET A 67 17.33 2.40 -7.23
N LEU A 68 17.41 3.20 -8.29
CA LEU A 68 18.33 2.97 -9.40
C LEU A 68 19.79 3.08 -8.96
N PHE A 69 20.11 4.00 -8.06
CA PHE A 69 21.43 4.13 -7.48
C PHE A 69 21.88 2.81 -6.84
N GLU A 70 21.02 2.19 -6.01
CA GLU A 70 21.34 0.89 -5.40
C GLU A 70 21.44 -0.25 -6.41
N VAL A 71 20.55 -0.29 -7.41
CA VAL A 71 20.62 -1.29 -8.48
C VAL A 71 21.93 -1.19 -9.27
N ARG A 72 22.41 0.04 -9.56
CA ARG A 72 23.67 0.29 -10.27
C ARG A 72 24.91 0.08 -9.42
N ARG A 73 24.82 0.38 -8.13
CA ARG A 73 25.94 0.18 -7.18
C ARG A 73 26.26 -1.30 -7.00
N ARG A 74 25.27 -2.19 -7.22
CA ARG A 74 25.49 -3.62 -7.26
C ARG A 74 26.37 -4.01 -8.45
N GLN A 75 27.59 -4.45 -8.15
CA GLN A 75 28.60 -4.88 -9.14
C GLN A 75 28.30 -6.24 -9.80
N LYS A 76 27.26 -6.94 -9.33
CA LYS A 76 26.78 -8.21 -9.88
C LYS A 76 25.54 -7.89 -10.72
N GLY A 77 25.38 -8.51 -11.89
CA GLY A 77 24.21 -8.27 -12.76
C GLY A 77 22.89 -8.49 -12.02
N THR A 78 21.95 -7.55 -12.12
CA THR A 78 20.67 -7.53 -11.38
C THR A 78 19.55 -8.01 -12.30
N THR A 79 18.85 -9.07 -11.91
CA THR A 79 17.78 -9.68 -12.73
C THR A 79 16.38 -9.22 -12.33
N GLN A 80 16.23 -8.55 -11.20
CA GLN A 80 14.97 -8.01 -10.70
C GLN A 80 15.26 -6.73 -9.92
N PHE A 81 14.53 -5.66 -10.17
CA PHE A 81 14.82 -4.32 -9.66
C PHE A 81 13.91 -3.97 -8.48
N ALA A 82 12.70 -4.51 -8.45
CA ALA A 82 11.76 -4.32 -7.34
C ALA A 82 10.89 -5.56 -7.08
N LYS A 83 10.30 -5.60 -5.88
CA LYS A 83 9.20 -6.49 -5.51
C LYS A 83 7.93 -5.64 -5.33
N HIS A 84 6.82 -6.08 -5.92
CA HIS A 84 5.52 -5.41 -5.76
C HIS A 84 4.67 -6.15 -4.73
N ARG A 85 4.19 -5.43 -3.71
CA ARG A 85 3.33 -5.97 -2.64
C ARG A 85 2.05 -5.16 -2.55
N ILE A 86 0.97 -5.84 -2.19
CA ILE A 86 -0.34 -5.21 -2.01
C ILE A 86 -0.94 -5.67 -0.69
N VAL A 87 -1.42 -4.72 0.10
CA VAL A 87 -2.28 -4.96 1.26
C VAL A 87 -3.63 -4.30 0.99
N SER A 88 -4.72 -5.04 1.03
CA SER A 88 -6.06 -4.54 0.73
C SER A 88 -7.02 -4.82 1.87
N PHE A 89 -7.94 -3.88 2.09
CA PHE A 89 -8.97 -3.95 3.11
C PHE A 89 -10.34 -4.21 2.50
N ALA A 90 -11.25 -4.79 3.29
CA ALA A 90 -12.65 -4.88 2.87
C ALA A 90 -13.32 -3.53 3.10
N VAL A 91 -14.34 -3.19 2.31
CA VAL A 91 -15.09 -1.94 2.53
C VAL A 91 -15.68 -1.92 3.95
N THR A 92 -16.23 -3.06 4.39
CA THR A 92 -16.82 -3.28 5.73
C THR A 92 -15.87 -3.02 6.90
N ASP A 93 -14.57 -2.89 6.65
CA ASP A 93 -13.59 -2.54 7.67
C ASP A 93 -13.69 -1.06 8.11
N CYS A 94 -14.47 -0.23 7.41
CA CYS A 94 -14.66 1.20 7.73
C CYS A 94 -13.34 2.00 7.73
N ILE A 95 -12.45 1.68 6.79
CA ILE A 95 -11.11 2.27 6.68
C ILE A 95 -11.12 3.34 5.57
N LEU A 96 -10.63 4.54 5.90
CA LEU A 96 -10.34 5.59 4.94
C LEU A 96 -8.85 5.59 4.54
N PRO A 97 -8.48 6.18 3.39
CA PRO A 97 -7.09 6.19 2.93
C PRO A 97 -6.09 6.78 3.94
N GLN A 98 -6.46 7.84 4.66
CA GLN A 98 -5.61 8.47 5.66
C GLN A 98 -5.32 7.60 6.87
N ASP A 99 -6.22 6.67 7.21
CA ASP A 99 -6.07 5.81 8.39
C ASP A 99 -4.89 4.86 8.23
N VAL A 100 -4.71 4.34 7.01
CA VAL A 100 -3.69 3.33 6.70
C VAL A 100 -2.29 3.90 6.43
N VAL A 101 -2.10 5.22 6.50
CA VAL A 101 -0.77 5.86 6.39
C VAL A 101 0.19 5.28 7.43
N SER A 102 -0.26 5.22 8.69
CA SER A 102 0.54 4.66 9.79
C SER A 102 0.94 3.20 9.56
N LEU A 103 0.07 2.39 8.94
CA LEU A 103 0.39 1.02 8.57
C LEU A 103 1.39 0.96 7.41
N ALA A 104 1.21 1.79 6.38
CA ALA A 104 2.12 1.86 5.25
C ALA A 104 3.54 2.19 5.70
N GLU A 105 3.69 3.18 6.58
CA GLU A 105 4.96 3.56 7.19
C GLU A 105 5.57 2.46 8.06
N ARG A 106 4.76 1.77 8.87
CA ARG A 106 5.21 0.63 9.68
C ARG A 106 5.76 -0.49 8.79
N ILE A 107 5.05 -0.88 7.74
CA ILE A 107 5.49 -1.92 6.79
C ILE A 107 6.75 -1.49 6.05
N ALA A 108 6.78 -0.27 5.51
CA ALA A 108 7.95 0.25 4.80
C ALA A 108 9.18 0.33 5.73
N SER A 109 8.98 0.68 7.01
CA SER A 109 10.04 0.67 8.02
C SER A 109 10.58 -0.73 8.32
N ILE A 110 9.74 -1.78 8.29
CA ILE A 110 10.21 -3.17 8.46
C ILE A 110 11.15 -3.55 7.31
N TYR A 111 10.77 -3.25 6.07
CA TYR A 111 11.66 -3.48 4.92
C TYR A 111 12.95 -2.65 5.01
N ALA A 112 12.86 -1.39 5.42
CA ALA A 112 14.01 -0.52 5.63
C ALA A 112 14.98 -1.09 6.68
N LYS A 113 14.47 -1.63 7.80
CA LYS A 113 15.26 -2.33 8.82
C LYS A 113 15.94 -3.59 8.29
N ASN A 114 15.35 -4.25 7.29
CA ASN A 114 15.95 -5.37 6.55
C ASN A 114 16.85 -4.90 5.39
N GLY A 115 17.11 -3.59 5.31
CA GLY A 115 18.04 -3.00 4.36
C GLY A 115 17.48 -2.77 2.97
N PHE A 116 16.16 -2.65 2.79
CA PHE A 116 15.54 -2.38 1.48
C PHE A 116 14.80 -1.04 1.44
N ILE A 117 15.07 -0.25 0.40
CA ILE A 117 14.28 0.95 0.10
C ILE A 117 12.88 0.50 -0.32
N THR A 118 11.84 1.11 0.24
CA THR A 118 10.45 0.77 0.00
C THR A 118 9.64 2.02 -0.24
N ALA A 119 9.13 2.16 -1.45
CA ALA A 119 8.12 3.15 -1.78
C ALA A 119 6.73 2.56 -1.49
N TYR A 120 5.80 3.39 -1.04
CA TYR A 120 4.42 3.00 -0.84
C TYR A 120 3.46 4.05 -1.39
N GLY A 121 2.27 3.61 -1.77
CA GLY A 121 1.17 4.46 -2.21
C GLY A 121 -0.16 3.84 -1.84
N ILE A 122 -1.03 4.64 -1.25
CA ILE A 122 -2.37 4.23 -0.79
C ILE A 122 -3.36 4.66 -1.86
N HIS A 123 -4.07 3.71 -2.45
CA HIS A 123 -5.04 3.92 -3.54
C HIS A 123 -6.46 3.62 -3.07
N ALA A 124 -7.41 4.38 -3.62
CA ALA A 124 -8.85 4.25 -3.38
C ALA A 124 -9.65 4.27 -4.70
N ASP A 125 -8.99 4.22 -5.86
CA ASP A 125 -9.57 4.14 -7.22
C ASP A 125 -10.47 2.90 -7.46
N ARG A 126 -10.51 1.99 -6.48
CA ARG A 126 -11.45 0.88 -6.35
C ARG A 126 -12.17 1.02 -5.01
N PHE A 127 -13.35 0.41 -4.87
CA PHE A 127 -14.14 0.47 -3.63
C PHE A 127 -13.34 0.12 -2.36
N ASN A 128 -12.31 -0.73 -2.48
CA ASN A 128 -11.45 -1.12 -1.37
C ASN A 128 -10.20 -0.22 -1.29
N VAL A 129 -9.96 0.35 -0.10
CA VAL A 129 -8.66 0.95 0.24
C VAL A 129 -7.57 -0.13 0.17
N HIS A 130 -6.47 0.19 -0.49
CA HIS A 130 -5.34 -0.71 -0.61
C HIS A 130 -4.02 0.06 -0.71
N ILE A 131 -2.96 -0.58 -0.20
CA ILE A 131 -1.61 -0.05 -0.17
C ILE A 131 -0.77 -0.85 -1.15
N HIS A 132 -0.13 -0.18 -2.09
CA HIS A 132 0.89 -0.75 -2.93
C HIS A 132 2.28 -0.44 -2.36
N PHE A 133 3.20 -1.40 -2.44
CA PHE A 133 4.60 -1.21 -2.10
C PHE A 133 5.50 -1.63 -3.26
N ALA A 134 6.49 -0.79 -3.59
CA ALA A 134 7.65 -1.18 -4.38
C ALA A 134 8.84 -1.31 -3.43
N VAL A 135 9.28 -2.53 -3.18
CA VAL A 135 10.48 -2.82 -2.38
C VAL A 135 11.65 -2.99 -3.34
N CYS A 136 12.68 -2.16 -3.24
CA CYS A 136 13.90 -2.29 -4.01
C CYS A 136 14.47 -3.70 -3.82
N ALA A 137 14.78 -4.36 -4.93
CA ALA A 137 15.27 -5.73 -4.89
C ALA A 137 16.74 -5.83 -4.49
N VAL A 138 17.46 -4.70 -4.39
CA VAL A 138 18.84 -4.63 -3.92
C VAL A 138 18.87 -3.95 -2.56
N SER A 139 19.58 -4.56 -1.62
CA SER A 139 19.72 -4.00 -0.28
C SER A 139 20.69 -2.80 -0.26
N PHE A 140 20.25 -1.65 0.24
CA PHE A 140 21.11 -0.48 0.43
C PHE A 140 22.20 -0.69 1.49
N GLN A 141 22.03 -1.68 2.37
CA GLN A 141 23.02 -2.04 3.39
C GLN A 141 24.05 -3.03 2.86
N THR A 142 23.61 -4.11 2.23
CA THR A 142 24.46 -5.28 1.92
C THR A 142 24.77 -5.46 0.44
N GLN A 143 24.06 -4.75 -0.45
CA GLN A 143 24.10 -4.97 -1.91
C GLN A 143 23.66 -6.36 -2.37
N ASN A 144 23.15 -7.18 -1.44
CA ASN A 144 22.55 -8.45 -1.76
C ASN A 144 21.17 -8.26 -2.37
N MET A 145 20.77 -9.24 -3.17
CA MET A 145 19.41 -9.31 -3.68
C MET A 145 18.43 -9.58 -2.53
N PHE A 146 17.18 -9.22 -2.75
CA PHE A 146 16.06 -9.51 -1.87
C PHE A 146 16.03 -10.99 -1.52
N HIS A 147 16.20 -11.29 -0.23
CA HIS A 147 16.44 -12.64 0.28
C HIS A 147 15.38 -13.10 1.28
N ILE A 148 14.40 -12.25 1.61
CA ILE A 148 13.30 -12.61 2.50
C ILE A 148 12.47 -13.68 1.79
N GLN A 149 12.35 -14.84 2.42
CA GLN A 149 11.61 -15.97 1.86
C GLN A 149 10.12 -15.65 1.82
N TRP A 150 9.42 -16.13 0.79
CA TRP A 150 8.00 -15.84 0.56
C TRP A 150 7.15 -16.06 1.81
N GLU A 151 7.33 -17.19 2.51
CA GLU A 151 6.51 -17.53 3.68
C GLU A 151 6.79 -16.62 4.87
N ALA A 152 8.06 -16.27 5.06
CA ALA A 152 8.48 -15.36 6.12
C ALA A 152 7.97 -13.94 5.84
N GLU A 153 8.07 -13.48 4.60
CA GLU A 153 7.53 -12.19 4.16
C GLU A 153 6.02 -12.13 4.36
N ARG A 154 5.28 -13.17 3.93
CA ARG A 154 3.84 -13.21 4.12
C ARG A 154 3.45 -13.23 5.59
N LYS A 155 4.12 -14.04 6.43
CA LYS A 155 3.86 -14.09 7.88
C LYS A 155 4.10 -12.72 8.52
N MET A 156 5.17 -12.03 8.13
CA MET A 156 5.48 -10.67 8.60
C MET A 156 4.35 -9.69 8.22
N LEU A 157 3.94 -9.67 6.95
CA LEU A 157 2.88 -8.77 6.49
C LEU A 157 1.54 -9.07 7.17
N VAL A 158 1.17 -10.34 7.32
CA VAL A 158 -0.05 -10.75 8.04
C VAL A 158 0.01 -10.28 9.50
N ALA A 159 1.13 -10.48 10.18
CA ALA A 159 1.28 -10.12 11.59
C ALA A 159 1.15 -8.61 11.80
N VAL A 160 1.91 -7.80 11.04
CA VAL A 160 1.87 -6.33 11.20
C VAL A 160 0.52 -5.73 10.79
N THR A 161 -0.11 -6.25 9.73
CA THR A 161 -1.44 -5.77 9.31
C THR A 161 -2.52 -6.16 10.32
N ASN A 162 -2.50 -7.38 10.85
CA ASN A 162 -3.49 -7.80 11.86
C ASN A 162 -3.33 -7.04 13.17
N GLN A 163 -2.09 -6.80 13.61
CA GLN A 163 -1.82 -6.00 14.80
C GLN A 163 -2.37 -4.58 14.64
N TRP A 164 -2.05 -3.92 13.52
CA TRP A 164 -2.59 -2.60 13.22
C TRP A 164 -4.11 -2.59 13.13
N LYS A 165 -4.72 -3.61 12.49
CA LYS A 165 -6.17 -3.72 12.38
C LYS A 165 -6.84 -3.85 13.75
N SER A 166 -6.25 -4.62 14.67
CA SER A 166 -6.74 -4.74 16.03
C SER A 166 -6.72 -3.40 16.77
N GLU A 167 -5.61 -2.65 16.65
CA GLU A 167 -5.48 -1.30 17.24
C GLU A 167 -6.51 -0.33 16.64
N PHE A 168 -6.72 -0.38 15.32
CA PHE A 168 -7.69 0.45 14.62
C PHE A 168 -9.14 0.13 15.02
N ASP A 169 -9.47 -1.16 15.15
CA ASP A 169 -10.81 -1.60 15.53
C ASP A 169 -11.16 -1.19 16.96
N GLU A 170 -10.19 -1.21 17.88
CA GLU A 170 -10.35 -0.69 19.23
C GLU A 170 -10.65 0.82 19.21
N ILE A 171 -9.97 1.60 18.37
CA ILE A 171 -10.26 3.04 18.20
C ILE A 171 -11.68 3.25 17.68
N LEU A 172 -12.11 2.50 16.66
CA LEU A 172 -13.47 2.62 16.11
C LEU A 172 -14.56 2.21 17.10
N GLN A 173 -14.30 1.21 17.95
CA GLN A 173 -15.24 0.79 19.00
C GLN A 173 -15.38 1.86 20.08
N ASN A 174 -14.27 2.50 20.46
CA ASN A 174 -14.23 3.51 21.51
C ASN A 174 -14.63 4.91 21.03
N ASN A 175 -14.61 5.16 19.70
CA ASN A 175 -14.95 6.45 19.10
C ASN A 175 -16.10 6.34 18.10
N ILE A 176 -17.33 6.39 18.62
CA ILE A 176 -18.57 6.31 17.83
C ILE A 176 -18.63 7.38 16.74
N GLN A 177 -18.17 8.60 17.02
CA GLN A 177 -18.20 9.70 16.07
C GLN A 177 -17.27 9.44 14.87
N MET A 178 -16.06 8.95 15.12
CA MET A 178 -15.13 8.55 14.06
C MET A 178 -15.73 7.44 13.20
N ARG A 179 -16.31 6.42 13.83
CA ARG A 179 -16.98 5.32 13.12
C ARG A 179 -18.12 5.83 12.24
N GLN A 180 -19.04 6.62 12.79
CA GLN A 180 -20.17 7.17 12.03
C GLN A 180 -19.72 8.07 10.88
N SER A 181 -18.68 8.88 11.09
CA SER A 181 -18.10 9.72 10.04
C SER A 181 -17.48 8.87 8.93
N GLY A 182 -16.76 7.81 9.29
CA GLY A 182 -16.19 6.85 8.35
C GLY A 182 -17.26 6.09 7.57
N GLU A 183 -18.31 5.64 8.25
CA GLU A 183 -19.47 4.99 7.61
C GLU A 183 -20.16 5.92 6.61
N ALA A 184 -20.44 7.17 7.00
CA ALA A 184 -21.04 8.17 6.12
C ALA A 184 -20.14 8.48 4.90
N ALA A 185 -18.83 8.60 5.11
CA ALA A 185 -17.87 8.85 4.03
C ALA A 185 -17.70 7.66 3.08
N LEU A 186 -17.84 6.42 3.56
CA LEU A 186 -17.62 5.21 2.76
C LEU A 186 -18.89 4.69 2.08
N TYR A 187 -20.04 4.84 2.73
CA TYR A 187 -21.30 4.22 2.32
C TYR A 187 -22.41 5.22 1.97
N GLY A 188 -22.27 6.50 2.35
CA GLY A 188 -23.35 7.47 2.17
C GLY A 188 -24.64 7.00 2.86
N ASP A 189 -25.75 6.96 2.10
CA ASP A 189 -27.06 6.48 2.57
C ASP A 189 -27.22 4.94 2.51
N ASP A 190 -26.22 4.19 2.04
CA ASP A 190 -26.31 2.73 1.93
C ASP A 190 -26.32 2.02 3.30
N ILE A 191 -27.01 0.88 3.39
CA ILE A 191 -27.25 0.12 4.64
C ILE A 191 -25.99 -0.65 5.13
N VAL A 192 -24.85 -0.56 4.44
CA VAL A 192 -23.62 -1.29 4.83
C VAL A 192 -23.04 -0.65 6.09
N ARG A 193 -22.96 -1.43 7.18
CA ARG A 193 -22.43 -0.97 8.47
C ARG A 193 -21.13 -1.66 8.81
N TYR A 194 -20.32 -1.01 9.64
CA TYR A 194 -19.16 -1.64 10.25
C TYR A 194 -19.55 -2.98 10.91
N GLY A 195 -18.84 -4.04 10.56
CA GLY A 195 -19.11 -5.39 11.08
C GLY A 195 -20.26 -6.16 10.40
N SER A 196 -20.93 -5.58 9.39
CA SER A 196 -21.88 -6.34 8.56
C SER A 196 -21.15 -7.30 7.59
N VAL A 197 -21.74 -8.48 7.37
CA VAL A 197 -21.16 -9.76 6.89
C VAL A 197 -19.94 -9.63 5.93
N PRO A 198 -18.83 -10.36 6.21
CA PRO A 198 -17.55 -10.15 5.53
C PRO A 198 -17.52 -10.82 4.16
N ILE A 199 -17.73 -10.04 3.11
CA ILE A 199 -17.14 -10.39 1.82
C ILE A 199 -15.65 -10.15 1.99
N THR A 200 -14.83 -11.21 1.89
CA THR A 200 -13.37 -11.04 1.93
C THR A 200 -12.95 -9.94 0.95
N ALA A 201 -11.89 -9.17 1.23
CA ALA A 201 -11.45 -8.10 0.33
C ALA A 201 -11.26 -8.60 -1.12
N LYS A 202 -10.82 -9.85 -1.30
CA LYS A 202 -10.77 -10.54 -2.59
C LYS A 202 -12.15 -10.75 -3.23
N GLY A 203 -13.12 -11.25 -2.47
CA GLY A 203 -14.50 -11.42 -2.94
C GLY A 203 -15.13 -10.10 -3.40
N GLN A 204 -14.89 -9.03 -2.64
CA GLN A 204 -15.34 -7.68 -3.00
C GLN A 204 -14.67 -7.18 -4.28
N MET A 205 -13.34 -7.36 -4.43
CA MET A 205 -12.63 -7.00 -5.67
C MET A 205 -13.20 -7.71 -6.90
N VAL A 206 -13.57 -8.99 -6.76
CA VAL A 206 -14.19 -9.78 -7.84
C VAL A 206 -15.59 -9.25 -8.18
N GLN A 207 -16.42 -8.97 -7.17
CA GLN A 207 -17.74 -8.39 -7.39
C GLN A 207 -17.67 -7.01 -8.06
N ASN A 208 -16.76 -6.15 -7.61
CA ASN A 208 -16.58 -4.81 -8.19
C ASN A 208 -16.10 -4.85 -9.64
N ARG A 209 -15.24 -5.82 -10.00
CA ARG A 209 -14.85 -6.05 -11.40
C ARG A 209 -16.05 -6.46 -12.25
N ARG A 210 -16.93 -7.33 -11.75
CA ARG A 210 -18.16 -7.73 -12.45
C ARG A 210 -19.11 -6.55 -12.65
N ALA A 211 -19.28 -5.70 -11.63
CA ALA A 211 -20.13 -4.51 -11.71
C ALA A 211 -19.63 -3.47 -12.73
N LYS A 212 -18.31 -3.35 -12.93
CA LYS A 212 -17.72 -2.47 -13.96
C LYS A 212 -17.82 -3.00 -15.40
N ILE A 213 -18.03 -4.31 -15.59
CA ILE A 213 -18.17 -4.93 -16.92
C ILE A 213 -19.65 -5.00 -17.35
N GLY A 214 -20.59 -4.89 -16.40
CA GLY A 214 -22.04 -4.87 -16.64
C GLY A 214 -22.65 -3.48 -16.82
N LYS A 215 -21.84 -2.44 -16.95
CA LYS A 215 -22.22 -1.08 -17.41
C LYS A 215 -21.46 -0.80 -18.70
#